data_AF-A0A7C4VRZ5-F1
#
_entry.id   AF-A0A7C4VRZ5-F1
#
_cell.length_a   1.000
_cell.length_b   1.000
_cell.length_c   1.000
_cell.angle_alpha   90.00
_cell.angle_beta   90.00
_cell.angle_gamma   90.00
#
_symmetry.space_group_name_H-M   'P 1'
#
loop_
_entity.id
_entity.type
_entity.pdbx_description
1 polymer ?
#
loop_
_entity_poly.entity_id
_entity_poly.type
_entity_poly.pdbx_seq_one_letter_code
_entity_poly.pdbx_strand_id
1 'polypeptide(L)' 'MRLERHYSTGKTAEILGVSKRTLYGWIRQGKIEYVRLPNGHFRIPEKAILKI' A
#
# COMPACT_ATOMS: atom_id res chain seq x y z
N MET A 1 19.60 -5.92 8.14
CA MET A 1 18.34 -6.49 7.61
C MET A 1 17.29 -5.39 7.54
N ARG A 2 16.86 -4.96 6.34
CA ARG A 2 15.70 -4.06 6.23
C ARG A 2 14.44 -4.91 6.35
N LEU A 3 13.70 -4.75 7.45
CA LEU A 3 12.36 -5.31 7.61
C LEU A 3 11.45 -4.59 6.62
N GLU A 4 11.17 -5.20 5.47
CA GLU A 4 10.18 -4.68 4.54
C GLU A 4 8.80 -4.84 5.19
N ARG A 5 8.38 -3.81 5.91
CA ARG A 5 7.05 -3.76 6.53
C ARG A 5 6.03 -3.69 5.42
N HIS A 6 5.07 -4.60 5.47
CA HIS A 6 3.95 -4.63 4.55
C HIS A 6 2.69 -4.26 5.31
N TYR A 7 1.99 -3.25 4.83
CA TYR A 7 0.80 -2.70 5.44
C TYR A 7 -0.46 -3.08 4.65
N SER A 8 -1.57 -3.32 5.35
CA SER A 8 -2.87 -3.40 4.67
C SER A 8 -3.22 -2.05 4.04
N THR A 9 -4.12 -2.06 3.05
CA THR A 9 -4.66 -0.85 2.42
C THR A 9 -5.18 0.16 3.46
N GLY A 10 -5.89 -0.30 4.49
CA GLY A 10 -6.36 0.57 5.58
C GLY A 10 -5.24 1.26 6.35
N LYS A 11 -4.23 0.49 6.80
CA LYS A 11 -3.08 1.03 7.53
C LYS A 11 -2.24 1.98 6.67
N THR A 12 -2.14 1.65 5.39
CA THR A 12 -1.43 2.48 4.40
C THR A 12 -2.11 3.84 4.23
N ALA A 13 -3.44 3.87 4.15
CA ALA A 13 -4.21 5.10 4.09
C ALA A 13 -4.00 5.97 5.35
N GLU A 14 -3.95 5.36 6.54
CA GLU A 14 -3.65 6.08 7.79
C GLU A 14 -2.22 6.65 7.81
N ILE A 15 -1.22 5.87 7.40
CA ILE A 15 0.20 6.30 7.38
C ILE A 15 0.39 7.48 6.42
N LEU A 16 -0.26 7.44 5.26
CA LEU A 16 -0.20 8.50 4.25
C LEU A 16 -1.10 9.70 4.60
N GLY A 17 -1.99 9.57 5.58
CA GLY A 17 -3.02 10.57 5.84
C GLY A 17 -3.98 10.80 4.66
N VAL A 18 -4.12 9.81 3.76
CA VAL A 18 -4.99 9.90 2.58
C VAL A 18 -6.26 9.09 2.77
N SER A 19 -7.33 9.50 2.09
CA SER A 19 -8.56 8.72 2.07
C SER A 19 -8.34 7.38 1.36
N LYS A 20 -9.04 6.33 1.82
CA LYS A 20 -9.05 5.00 1.16
C LYS A 20 -9.35 5.12 -0.34
N ARG A 21 -10.19 6.09 -0.73
CA ARG A 21 -10.55 6.36 -2.12
C ARG A 21 -9.34 6.82 -2.95
N THR A 22 -8.51 7.71 -2.40
CA THR A 22 -7.25 8.14 -3.01
C THR A 22 -6.30 6.96 -3.16
N LEU A 23 -6.20 6.12 -2.12
CA LEU A 23 -5.39 4.91 -2.16
C LEU A 23 -5.84 3.94 -3.27
N TYR A 24 -7.13 3.65 -3.37
CA TYR A 24 -7.69 2.84 -4.46
C TYR A 24 -7.44 3.48 -5.82
N GLY A 25 -7.52 4.81 -5.93
CA GLY A 25 -7.16 5.55 -7.13
C GLY A 25 -5.70 5.34 -7.52
N TRP A 26 -4.78 5.40 -6.57
CA TRP A 26 -3.35 5.17 -6.80
C TRP A 26 -3.04 3.72 -7.16
N ILE A 27 -3.69 2.75 -6.51
CA ILE A 27 -3.58 1.32 -6.87
C ILE A 27 -4.06 1.12 -8.31
N ARG A 28 -5.19 1.72 -8.68
CA ARG A 28 -5.77 1.62 -10.03
C ARG A 28 -4.95 2.38 -11.09
N GLN A 29 -4.26 3.44 -10.70
CA GLN A 29 -3.28 4.16 -11.54
C GLN A 29 -1.91 3.48 -11.61
N GLY A 30 -1.64 2.46 -10.78
CA GLY A 30 -0.33 1.84 -10.66
C GLY A 30 0.73 2.71 -9.99
N LYS A 31 0.33 3.76 -9.24
CA LYS A 31 1.23 4.63 -8.48
C LYS A 31 1.80 3.95 -7.23
N ILE A 32 1.07 3.01 -6.66
CA ILE A 32 1.50 2.24 -5.49
C ILE A 32 1.67 0.78 -5.89
N GLU A 33 2.87 0.25 -5.68
CA GLU A 33 3.11 -1.19 -5.71
C GLU A 33 2.32 -1.87 -4.59
N TYR A 34 1.63 -2.93 -4.95
CA TYR A 34 0.95 -3.80 -4.00
C TYR A 34 1.37 -5.24 -4.25
N VAL A 35 1.56 -5.97 -3.17
CA VAL A 35 1.79 -7.41 -3.17
C VAL A 35 0.44 -8.07 -2.91
N ARG A 36 -0.08 -8.77 -3.91
CA ARG A 36 -1.25 -9.65 -3.72
C ARG A 36 -0.75 -10.98 -3.18
N LEU A 37 -1.09 -11.30 -1.93
CA LEU A 37 -0.80 -12.61 -1.37
C LEU A 37 -1.68 -13.69 -2.05
N PRO A 38 -1.21 -14.95 -2.11
CA PRO A 38 -1.99 -16.08 -2.63
C PRO A 38 -3.34 -16.27 -1.90
N ASN A 39 -3.47 -15.74 -0.67
CA ASN A 39 -4.71 -15.74 0.11
C ASN A 39 -5.71 -14.65 -0.32
N GLY A 40 -5.45 -13.92 -1.41
CA GLY A 40 -6.31 -12.83 -1.90
C GLY A 40 -6.18 -11.50 -1.16
N HIS A 41 -5.36 -11.45 -0.11
CA HIS A 41 -5.08 -10.21 0.64
C HIS A 41 -4.07 -9.32 -0.07
N PHE A 42 -4.34 -8.02 -0.09
CA PHE A 42 -3.42 -7.01 -0.60
C PHE A 42 -2.56 -6.47 0.53
N ARG A 43 -1.25 -6.47 0.31
CA ARG A 43 -0.26 -5.90 1.21
C ARG A 43 0.61 -4.91 0.47
N ILE A 44 0.68 -3.69 0.97
CA ILE A 44 1.45 -2.60 0.37
C ILE A 44 2.77 -2.50 1.12
N PRO A 45 3.92 -2.69 0.46
CA PRO A 45 5.22 -2.50 1.09
C PRO A 45 5.43 -1.02 1.43
N GLU A 46 6.06 -0.75 2.57
CA GLU A 46 6.37 0.61 3.04
C GLU A 46 7.21 1.39 2.03
N LYS A 47 8.05 0.72 1.23
CA LYS A 47 8.78 1.34 0.11
C LYS A 47 7.87 1.99 -0.92
N ALA A 48 6.72 1.40 -1.22
CA ALA A 48 5.76 1.99 -2.16
C ALA A 48 5.10 3.25 -1.58
N ILE A 49 4.97 3.29 -0.24
CA ILE A 49 4.41 4.42 0.49
C ILE A 49 5.39 5.58 0.55
N LEU A 50 6.67 5.29 0.82
CA LEU A 50 7.71 6.31 1.01
C LEU A 50 8.15 6.98 -0.29
N LYS A 51 7.77 6.42 -1.45
CA LYS A 51 8.26 6.80 -2.78
C LYS A 51 7.26 7.65 -3.58
N ILE A 52 6.16 8.08 -2.94
CA ILE A 52 5.12 8.90 -3.57
C ILE A 52 5.34 10.40 -3.41
#